data_AF-A0A7S2GK79-F1
#
_entry.id   AF-A0A7S2GK79-F1
#
_cell.length_a   1.000
_cell.length_b   1.000
_cell.length_c   1.000
_cell.angle_alpha   90.00
_cell.angle_beta   90.00
_cell.angle_gamma   90.00
#
_symmetry.space_group_name_H-M   'P 1'
#
loop_
_entity.id
_entity.type
_entity.pdbx_description
1 polymer ?
#
loop_
_entity_poly.entity_id
_entity_poly.type
_entity_poly.pdbx_seq_one_letter_code
_entity_poly.pdbx_strand_id
1 'polypeptide(L)'
;CTIVDIVDQQRVVVDGPKSVTGVERHMMPIRRLSLTDFKAGIVRGAREKTLKKALEEGEVLKKFEATSWGKKLKAREARSKMTDFDRFKLMMAKKHVSKAIKKVLKKK
;
A
#
# COMPACT_ATOMS: atom_id res chain seq x y z
N CYS A 1 -4.34 2.03 6.89
CA CYS A 1 -5.06 2.19 8.17
C CYS A 1 -4.85 0.93 9.01
N THR A 2 -5.02 1.02 10.32
CA THR A 2 -4.68 -0.01 11.31
C THR A 2 -5.90 -0.28 12.18
N ILE A 3 -6.17 -1.54 12.50
CA ILE A 3 -7.24 -1.92 13.44
C ILE A 3 -6.75 -1.64 14.86
N VAL A 4 -7.48 -0.82 15.61
CA VAL A 4 -7.14 -0.42 17.00
C VAL A 4 -7.98 -1.16 18.02
N ASP A 5 -9.23 -1.46 17.67
CA ASP A 5 -10.17 -2.16 18.54
C ASP A 5 -11.15 -3.01 17.71
N ILE A 6 -11.68 -4.06 18.33
CA ILE A 6 -12.71 -4.94 17.80
C ILE A 6 -13.99 -4.67 18.60
N VAL A 7 -15.04 -4.22 17.91
CA VAL A 7 -16.32 -3.87 18.53
C VAL A 7 -17.16 -5.13 18.68
N ASP A 8 -17.33 -5.84 17.57
CA ASP A 8 -18.08 -7.09 17.45
C ASP A 8 -17.52 -7.93 16.29
N GLN A 9 -18.17 -9.04 15.96
CA GLN A 9 -17.73 -9.96 14.90
C GLN A 9 -17.74 -9.33 13.49
N GLN A 10 -18.46 -8.23 13.28
CA GLN A 10 -18.64 -7.61 11.96
C GLN A 10 -17.95 -6.26 11.83
N ARG A 11 -17.64 -5.58 12.94
CA ARG A 11 -17.17 -4.19 12.98
C ARG A 11 -15.92 -4.04 13.83
N VAL A 12 -15.01 -3.22 13.32
CA VAL A 12 -13.75 -2.87 13.98
C VAL A 12 -13.58 -1.35 14.00
N VAL A 13 -12.86 -0.84 15.00
CA VAL A 13 -12.40 0.54 15.02
C VAL A 13 -11.07 0.60 14.28
N VAL A 14 -11.05 1.39 13.22
CA VAL A 14 -9.89 1.59 12.37
C VAL A 14 -9.35 2.99 12.61
N ASP A 15 -8.03 3.11 12.68
CA ASP A 15 -7.32 4.37 12.78
C ASP A 15 -6.11 4.37 11.85
N GLY A 16 -5.84 5.49 11.21
CA GLY A 16 -4.70 5.66 10.35
C GLY A 16 -4.25 7.10 10.40
N PRO A 17 -3.40 7.49 11.38
CA PRO A 17 -3.15 8.87 11.79
C PRO A 17 -3.19 9.82 10.59
N LYS A 18 -3.94 10.92 10.67
CA LYS A 18 -4.28 11.74 9.49
C LYS A 18 -3.01 12.22 8.75
N SER A 19 -1.95 12.49 9.51
CA SER A 19 -0.62 12.85 9.00
C SER A 19 0.11 11.75 8.21
N VAL A 20 -0.29 10.49 8.36
CA VAL A 20 0.42 9.31 7.85
C VAL A 20 -0.36 8.62 6.73
N THR A 21 -1.65 8.33 6.94
CA THR A 21 -2.49 7.67 5.92
C THR A 21 -3.75 8.44 5.54
N GLY A 22 -4.03 9.57 6.20
CA GLY A 22 -5.23 10.38 5.92
C GLY A 22 -6.56 9.76 6.35
N VAL A 23 -6.55 8.71 7.19
CA VAL A 23 -7.76 8.00 7.62
C VAL A 23 -8.04 8.30 9.08
N GLU A 24 -9.04 9.14 9.34
CA GLU A 24 -9.46 9.44 10.71
C GLU A 24 -10.02 8.21 11.44
N ARG A 25 -10.00 8.24 12.77
CA ARG A 25 -10.51 7.13 13.59
C ARG A 25 -12.02 6.99 13.42
N HIS A 26 -12.46 5.85 12.91
CA HIS A 26 -13.88 5.55 12.73
C HIS A 26 -14.16 4.04 12.82
N MET A 27 -15.43 3.68 13.00
CA MET A 27 -15.87 2.29 12.90
C MET A 27 -16.04 1.89 11.43
N MET A 28 -15.52 0.71 11.07
CA MET A 28 -15.67 0.16 9.72
C MET A 28 -16.03 -1.34 9.77
N PRO A 29 -16.95 -1.81 8.90
CA PRO A 29 -17.21 -3.24 8.76
C PRO A 29 -15.97 -4.01 8.26
N ILE A 30 -15.71 -5.18 8.83
CA ILE A 30 -14.57 -6.05 8.47
C ILE A 30 -14.61 -6.42 6.98
N ARG A 31 -15.81 -6.56 6.40
CA ARG A 31 -15.98 -6.88 4.96
C ARG A 31 -15.39 -5.85 4.00
N ARG A 32 -15.17 -4.60 4.44
CA ARG A 32 -14.54 -3.54 3.64
C ARG A 32 -13.02 -3.49 3.78
N LEU A 33 -12.46 -4.31 4.68
CA LEU A 33 -11.03 -4.36 4.93
C LEU A 33 -10.39 -5.52 4.19
N SER A 34 -9.19 -5.28 3.68
CA SER A 34 -8.27 -6.33 3.25
C SER A 34 -7.10 -6.34 4.21
N LEU A 35 -6.95 -7.43 4.96
CA LEU A 35 -5.89 -7.57 5.95
C LEU A 35 -4.52 -7.72 5.26
N THR A 36 -3.51 -7.18 5.92
CA THR A 36 -2.10 -7.29 5.52
C THR A 36 -1.34 -8.10 6.56
N ASP A 37 -0.21 -8.69 6.18
CA ASP A 37 0.63 -9.49 7.10
C ASP A 37 1.33 -8.66 8.18
N PHE A 38 1.29 -7.33 8.09
CA PHE A 38 1.94 -6.42 9.04
C PHE A 38 1.05 -6.10 10.23
N LYS A 39 1.65 -6.08 11.42
CA LYS A 39 1.01 -5.72 12.68
C LYS A 39 1.78 -4.61 13.37
N ALA A 40 1.06 -3.64 13.94
CA ALA A 40 1.62 -2.65 14.86
C ALA A 40 1.57 -3.20 16.29
N GLY A 41 2.68 -3.08 17.03
CA GLY A 41 2.76 -3.49 18.44
C GLY A 41 2.04 -2.51 19.36
N ILE A 42 0.70 -2.51 19.35
CA ILE A 42 -0.13 -1.60 20.16
C ILE A 42 -1.02 -2.38 21.11
N VAL A 43 -1.37 -1.75 22.24
CA VAL A 43 -2.45 -2.21 23.12
C VAL A 43 -3.81 -1.86 22.53
N ARG A 44 -4.84 -2.64 22.91
CA ARG A 44 -6.24 -2.39 22.53
C ARG A 44 -6.65 -0.97 22.92
N GLY A 45 -7.26 -0.22 22.01
CA GLY A 45 -7.71 1.15 22.29
C GLY A 45 -6.61 2.21 22.37
N ALA A 46 -5.40 1.91 21.87
CA ALA A 46 -4.29 2.87 21.82
C ALA A 46 -4.69 4.22 21.22
N ARG A 47 -4.14 5.33 21.75
CA ARG A 47 -4.35 6.69 21.21
C ARG A 47 -3.56 6.89 19.91
N GLU A 48 -3.94 7.88 19.11
CA GLU A 48 -3.29 8.16 17.83
C GLU A 48 -1.77 8.39 17.98
N LYS A 49 -1.34 9.07 19.05
CA LYS A 49 0.08 9.33 19.34
C LYS A 49 0.89 8.04 19.54
N THR A 50 0.37 7.07 20.26
CA THR A 50 1.06 5.79 20.48
C THR A 50 1.05 4.92 19.24
N LEU A 51 -0.05 4.94 18.48
CA LEU A 51 -0.14 4.26 17.18
C LEU A 51 0.89 4.82 16.19
N LYS A 52 1.04 6.15 16.12
CA LYS A 52 2.02 6.80 15.22
C LYS A 52 3.45 6.35 15.53
N LYS A 53 3.86 6.37 16.80
CA LYS A 53 5.17 5.88 17.24
C LYS A 53 5.39 4.42 16.87
N ALA A 54 4.43 3.55 17.16
CA ALA A 54 4.54 2.13 16.83
C ALA A 54 4.64 1.85 15.32
N LEU A 55 3.96 2.65 14.48
CA LEU A 55 4.05 2.55 13.02
C LEU A 55 5.39 3.04 12.48
N GLU A 56 5.96 4.10 13.07
CA GLU A 56 7.28 4.64 12.74
C GLU A 56 8.39 3.67 13.14
N GLU A 57 8.39 3.19 14.40
CA GLU A 57 9.33 2.19 14.91
C GLU A 57 9.29 0.88 14.11
N GLY A 58 8.08 0.44 13.74
CA GLY A 58 7.89 -0.77 12.95
C GLY A 58 8.21 -0.62 11.46
N GLU A 59 8.43 0.61 10.98
CA GLU A 59 8.54 0.97 9.56
C GLU A 59 7.47 0.32 8.66
N VAL A 60 6.26 0.17 9.21
CA VAL A 60 5.22 -0.70 8.63
C VAL A 60 4.83 -0.25 7.22
N LEU A 61 4.76 1.06 7.00
CA LEU A 61 4.46 1.61 5.67
C LEU A 61 5.54 1.30 4.65
N LYS A 62 6.82 1.48 4.99
CA LYS A 62 7.93 1.19 4.08
C LYS A 62 7.94 -0.29 3.71
N LYS A 63 7.74 -1.16 4.70
CA LYS A 63 7.63 -2.61 4.49
C LYS A 63 6.46 -2.95 3.57
N PHE A 64 5.29 -2.35 3.77
CA PHE A 64 4.12 -2.53 2.90
C PHE A 64 4.39 -2.06 1.47
N GLU A 65 5.00 -0.88 1.29
CA GLU A 65 5.34 -0.36 -0.03
C GLU A 65 6.35 -1.21 -0.80
N ALA A 66 7.24 -1.90 -0.08
CA ALA A 66 8.21 -2.82 -0.68
C ALA A 66 7.58 -4.13 -1.19
N THR A 67 6.40 -4.50 -0.67
CA THR A 67 5.68 -5.72 -1.10
C THR A 67 5.25 -5.64 -2.56
N SER A 68 5.00 -6.82 -3.15
CA SER A 68 4.46 -6.91 -4.52
C SER A 68 3.10 -6.22 -4.64
N TRP A 69 2.27 -6.27 -3.59
CA TRP A 69 0.98 -5.59 -3.54
C TRP A 69 1.13 -4.07 -3.51
N GLY A 70 1.98 -3.54 -2.63
CA GLY A 70 2.27 -2.11 -2.55
C GLY A 70 2.81 -1.56 -3.88
N LYS A 71 3.76 -2.27 -4.50
CA LYS A 71 4.31 -1.93 -5.83
C LYS A 71 3.22 -1.92 -6.92
N LYS A 72 2.31 -2.90 -6.92
CA LYS A 72 1.18 -2.94 -7.86
C LYS A 72 0.24 -1.75 -7.68
N LEU A 73 -0.05 -1.37 -6.43
CA LEU A 73 -0.93 -0.23 -6.13
C LEU A 73 -0.31 1.08 -6.62
N LYS A 74 0.98 1.32 -6.33
CA LYS A 74 1.73 2.48 -6.84
C LYS A 74 1.76 2.52 -8.37
N ALA A 75 1.97 1.39 -9.02
CA ALA A 75 1.96 1.30 -10.49
C ALA A 75 0.58 1.62 -11.07
N ARG A 76 -0.52 1.20 -10.41
CA ARG A 76 -1.89 1.53 -10.83
C ARG A 76 -2.16 3.02 -10.70
N GLU A 77 -1.75 3.62 -9.59
CA GLU A 77 -1.87 5.07 -9.36
C GLU A 77 -1.11 5.88 -10.40
N ALA A 78 0.16 5.54 -10.67
CA ALA A 78 0.97 6.21 -11.69
C ALA A 78 0.36 6.10 -13.08
N ARG A 79 -0.24 4.94 -13.42
CA ARG A 79 -0.95 4.75 -14.70
C ARG A 79 -2.21 5.58 -14.81
N SER A 80 -2.95 5.74 -13.71
CA SER A 80 -4.16 6.59 -13.68
C SER A 80 -3.82 8.06 -13.89
N LYS A 81 -2.65 8.52 -13.43
CA LYS A 81 -2.19 9.92 -13.54
C LYS A 81 -1.39 10.20 -14.83
N MET A 82 -1.21 9.19 -15.69
CA MET A 82 -0.33 9.28 -16.86
C MET A 82 -0.95 10.15 -17.97
N THR A 83 -0.18 11.12 -18.46
CA THR A 83 -0.56 11.94 -19.63
C THR A 83 -0.35 11.16 -20.92
N ASP A 84 -0.87 11.67 -22.04
CA ASP A 84 -0.70 11.02 -23.34
C ASP A 84 0.77 10.84 -23.74
N PHE A 85 1.58 11.87 -23.54
CA PHE A 85 3.02 11.83 -23.81
C PHE A 85 3.76 10.79 -22.94
N ASP A 86 3.35 10.63 -21.68
CA ASP A 86 3.93 9.61 -20.79
C ASP A 86 3.55 8.19 -21.22
N ARG A 87 2.35 7.99 -21.79
CA ARG A 87 1.96 6.70 -22.38
C ARG A 87 2.81 6.37 -23.60
N PHE A 88 3.10 7.37 -24.44
CA PHE A 88 4.01 7.21 -25.57
C PHE A 88 5.42 6.81 -25.10
N LYS A 89 5.98 7.49 -24.10
CA LYS A 89 7.27 7.12 -23.48
C LYS A 89 7.27 5.69 -22.95
N LEU A 90 6.22 5.28 -22.24
CA LEU A 90 6.08 3.92 -21.72
C LEU A 90 6.05 2.88 -22.85
N MET A 91 5.32 3.17 -23.94
CA MET A 91 5.24 2.31 -25.12
C MET A 91 6.62 2.14 -25.78
N MET A 92 7.35 3.23 -25.98
CA MET A 92 8.70 3.19 -26.54
C MET A 92 9.67 2.41 -25.65
N ALA A 93 9.66 2.65 -24.33
CA ALA A 93 10.48 1.91 -23.37
C ALA A 93 10.19 0.39 -23.42
N LYS A 94 8.92 -0.01 -23.47
CA LYS A 94 8.53 -1.42 -23.63
C LYS A 94 9.04 -2.03 -24.93
N LYS A 95 9.01 -1.28 -26.04
CA LYS A 95 9.53 -1.74 -27.34
C LYS A 95 11.04 -2.00 -27.28
N HIS A 96 11.81 -1.11 -26.65
CA HIS A 96 13.24 -1.30 -26.44
C HIS A 96 13.55 -2.53 -25.58
N VAL A 97 12.85 -2.69 -24.46
CA VAL A 97 12.99 -3.86 -23.57
C VAL A 97 12.66 -5.16 -24.30
N SER A 98 11.55 -5.20 -25.05
CA SER A 98 11.15 -6.39 -25.82
C SER A 98 12.19 -6.77 -26.87
N LYS A 99 12.76 -5.79 -27.58
CA LYS A 99 13.83 -6.02 -28.56
C LYS A 99 15.08 -6.60 -27.91
N ALA A 100 15.49 -6.08 -26.75
CA ALA A 100 16.63 -6.59 -26.00
C ALA A 100 16.41 -8.03 -25.52
N ILE A 101 15.23 -8.32 -24.95
CA ILE A 101 14.86 -9.67 -24.48
C ILE A 101 14.89 -10.67 -25.65
N LYS A 102 14.31 -10.34 -26.81
CA LYS A 102 14.34 -11.20 -28.00
C LYS A 102 15.77 -11.50 -28.48
N LYS A 103 16.67 -10.51 -28.42
CA LYS A 103 18.07 -10.69 -28.80
C LYS A 103 18.79 -11.68 -27.87
N VAL A 104 18.52 -11.61 -26.57
CA VAL A 104 19.09 -12.54 -25.58
C VAL A 104 18.52 -13.95 -25.78
N LEU A 105 17.20 -14.09 -25.94
CA LEU A 105 16.53 -15.37 -26.16
C LEU A 105 16.98 -16.07 -27.44
N LYS A 106 17.20 -15.33 -28.54
CA LYS A 106 17.66 -15.89 -29.83
C LYS A 106 19.13 -16.36 -29.80
N LYS A 107 19.92 -15.91 -28.82
CA LYS A 107 21.33 -16.28 -28.68
C LYS A 107 21.55 -17.58 -27.87
N LYS A 108 20.51 -18.05 -27.18
CA LYS A 108 20.43 -19.43 -26.68
C LYS A 108 19.97 -20.35 -27.80
#